data_AF-A0A0P0F4N7-F1
#
_entry.id   AF-A0A0P0F4N7-F1
#
_cell.length_a   1.000
_cell.length_b   1.000
_cell.length_c   1.000
_cell.angle_alpha   90.00
_cell.angle_beta   90.00
_cell.angle_gamma   90.00
#
_symmetry.space_group_name_H-M   'P 1'
#
loop_
_entity.id
_entity.type
_entity.pdbx_description
1 polymer ?
#
loop_
_entity_poly.entity_id
_entity_poly.type
_entity_poly.pdbx_seq_one_letter_code
_entity_poly.pdbx_strand_id
1 'polypeptide(L)'
;MKISKFIFSIFILSLISSIVFTGCQQEEELDKSNRNEIYLSLPFNADFNKLTNEDREIIFQAFSRLDIKENEDGLFEILQNAGKDANISEELFKYFQLIAYNSNEKILSENYFSRNRIQTRTEIGNTRTDCVARSIAYATGQSFDEVNSWITKTYGSNGVPSDKFYFAMNHFCDDGGMIGLSMFHNMNIDSNSRNKYVIVINAVHAVNLEYKSGSSIMYYDAQNGVRGFCTLPNVTHVYEIR
;
A
#
# COMPACT_ATOMS: atom_id res chain seq x y z
N MET A 1 -17.98 64.93 4.85
CA MET A 1 -18.20 63.55 5.37
C MET A 1 -18.29 62.44 4.30
N LYS A 2 -18.56 62.72 3.01
CA LYS A 2 -18.64 61.64 1.98
C LYS A 2 -17.27 61.18 1.44
N ILE A 3 -16.32 62.10 1.32
CA ILE A 3 -14.97 61.81 0.76
C ILE A 3 -14.13 60.96 1.70
N SER A 4 -14.22 61.16 3.03
CA SER A 4 -13.45 60.37 4.00
C SER A 4 -13.92 58.91 4.09
N LYS A 5 -15.23 58.64 3.91
CA LYS A 5 -15.77 57.28 3.87
C LYS A 5 -15.35 56.52 2.61
N PHE A 6 -15.21 57.21 1.49
CA PHE A 6 -14.76 56.62 0.23
C PHE A 6 -13.28 56.22 0.26
N ILE A 7 -12.42 57.10 0.80
CA ILE A 7 -10.98 56.82 0.97
C ILE A 7 -10.75 55.68 1.96
N PHE A 8 -11.51 55.63 3.06
CA PHE A 8 -11.42 54.54 4.04
C PHE A 8 -11.86 53.19 3.46
N SER A 9 -12.87 53.18 2.59
CA SER A 9 -13.34 51.97 1.91
C SER A 9 -12.30 51.42 0.93
N ILE A 10 -11.58 52.28 0.20
CA ILE A 10 -10.50 51.87 -0.71
C ILE A 10 -9.31 51.28 0.07
N PHE A 11 -8.99 51.86 1.23
CA PHE A 11 -7.89 51.38 2.08
C PHE A 11 -8.16 49.99 2.67
N ILE A 12 -9.41 49.71 3.09
CA ILE A 12 -9.78 48.39 3.60
C ILE A 12 -9.79 47.33 2.48
N LEU A 13 -10.25 47.66 1.28
CA LEU A 13 -10.23 46.75 0.14
C LEU A 13 -8.80 46.39 -0.32
N SER A 14 -7.85 47.33 -0.26
CA SER A 14 -6.44 47.04 -0.58
C SER A 14 -5.71 46.26 0.52
N LEU A 15 -6.14 46.39 1.77
CA LEU A 15 -5.61 45.62 2.91
C LEU A 15 -6.07 44.16 2.86
N ILE A 16 -7.33 43.91 2.45
CA ILE A 16 -7.86 42.55 2.29
C ILE A 16 -7.18 41.84 1.10
N SER A 17 -6.91 42.55 -0.02
CA SER A 17 -6.21 41.94 -1.17
C SER A 17 -4.75 41.56 -0.88
N SER A 18 -4.10 42.24 0.08
CA SER A 18 -2.73 41.92 0.48
C SER A 18 -2.65 40.73 1.44
N ILE A 19 -3.68 40.49 2.27
CA ILE A 19 -3.77 39.31 3.15
C ILE A 19 -4.01 38.02 2.35
N VAL A 20 -4.77 38.09 1.24
CA VAL A 20 -5.02 36.94 0.35
C VAL A 20 -3.74 36.52 -0.40
N PHE A 21 -2.80 37.43 -0.65
CA PHE A 21 -1.52 37.10 -1.29
C PHE A 21 -0.47 36.54 -0.31
N THR A 22 -0.47 36.99 0.95
CA THR A 22 0.46 36.45 1.97
C THR A 22 0.03 35.07 2.51
N GLY A 23 -1.25 34.72 2.42
CA GLY A 23 -1.77 33.42 2.86
C GLY A 23 -1.38 32.24 1.96
N CYS A 24 -1.10 32.48 0.66
CA CYS A 24 -0.67 31.44 -0.27
C CYS A 24 0.83 31.15 -0.24
N GLN A 25 1.66 32.01 0.36
CA GLN A 25 3.12 31.81 0.39
C GLN A 25 3.60 30.89 1.52
N GLN A 26 2.72 30.52 2.46
CA GLN A 26 3.12 29.71 3.62
C GLN A 26 2.98 28.20 3.38
N GLU A 27 2.37 27.77 2.27
CA GLU A 27 2.33 26.36 1.86
C GLU A 27 3.57 25.95 1.03
N GLU A 28 4.26 26.88 0.36
CA GLU A 28 5.47 26.58 -0.43
C GLU A 28 6.77 26.46 0.40
N GLU A 29 6.79 26.88 1.67
CA GLU A 29 7.99 26.79 2.51
C GLU A 29 8.10 25.48 3.32
N LEU A 30 7.03 24.70 3.45
CA LEU A 30 7.11 23.36 4.04
C LEU A 30 7.72 22.31 3.09
N ASP A 31 7.80 22.61 1.79
CA ASP A 31 8.27 21.67 0.77
C ASP A 31 9.79 21.78 0.47
N LYS A 32 10.49 22.71 1.15
CA LYS A 32 11.93 22.99 0.90
C LYS A 32 12.90 22.21 1.79
N SER A 33 12.43 21.26 2.62
CA SER A 33 13.34 20.41 3.42
C SER A 33 14.06 19.32 2.61
N ASN A 34 13.68 19.07 1.34
CA ASN A 34 14.15 17.92 0.56
C ASN A 34 15.40 18.12 -0.30
N ARG A 35 16.13 19.25 -0.18
CA ARG A 35 17.29 19.51 -1.06
C ARG A 35 18.55 18.68 -0.79
N ASN A 36 18.53 17.79 0.22
CA ASN A 36 19.67 16.91 0.56
C ASN A 36 19.34 15.41 0.53
N GLU A 37 18.20 15.00 -0.03
CA GLU A 37 17.91 13.57 -0.16
C GLU A 37 18.85 12.92 -1.19
N ILE A 38 19.46 11.79 -0.82
CA ILE A 38 20.34 11.02 -1.71
C ILE A 38 19.52 10.54 -2.91
N TYR A 39 20.03 10.75 -4.12
CA TYR A 39 19.41 10.21 -5.34
C TYR A 39 19.39 8.68 -5.30
N LEU A 40 18.23 8.08 -5.52
CA LEU A 40 18.06 6.62 -5.43
C LEU A 40 18.06 5.96 -6.80
N SER A 41 18.88 4.93 -6.95
CA SER A 41 18.95 4.08 -8.14
C SER A 41 19.38 2.68 -7.74
N LEU A 42 18.85 1.66 -8.42
CA LEU A 42 19.36 0.31 -8.28
C LEU A 42 20.72 0.13 -8.98
N PRO A 43 21.50 -0.90 -8.60
CA PRO A 43 22.69 -1.29 -9.34
C PRO A 43 22.39 -1.56 -10.82
N PHE A 44 23.38 -1.33 -11.67
CA PHE A 44 23.27 -1.58 -13.12
C PHE A 44 22.89 -3.05 -13.39
N ASN A 45 21.80 -3.27 -14.13
CA ASN A 45 21.16 -4.58 -14.40
C ASN A 45 20.51 -5.28 -13.19
N ALA A 46 19.99 -4.53 -12.23
CA ALA A 46 19.19 -5.13 -11.17
C ALA A 46 18.01 -5.94 -11.76
N ASP A 47 17.92 -7.20 -11.37
CA ASP A 47 16.80 -8.07 -11.73
C ASP A 47 15.70 -7.87 -10.68
N PHE A 48 14.61 -7.21 -11.06
CA PHE A 48 13.46 -7.00 -10.18
C PHE A 48 12.81 -8.31 -9.71
N ASN A 49 13.13 -9.45 -10.33
CA ASN A 49 12.72 -10.79 -9.87
C ASN A 49 13.66 -11.38 -8.82
N LYS A 50 14.87 -10.82 -8.65
CA LYS A 50 15.93 -11.30 -7.75
C LYS A 50 16.56 -10.18 -6.93
N LEU A 51 15.71 -9.39 -6.28
CA LEU A 51 16.14 -8.28 -5.44
C LEU A 51 16.90 -8.78 -4.20
N THR A 52 18.05 -8.17 -3.93
CA THR A 52 18.77 -8.30 -2.65
C THR A 52 18.04 -7.55 -1.53
N ASN A 53 18.54 -7.63 -0.29
CA ASN A 53 17.97 -6.83 0.80
C ASN A 53 18.25 -5.34 0.60
N GLU A 54 19.43 -5.03 0.07
CA GLU A 54 19.89 -3.68 -0.26
C GLU A 54 19.04 -3.08 -1.38
N ASP A 55 18.76 -3.84 -2.45
CA ASP A 55 17.87 -3.39 -3.53
C ASP A 55 16.46 -3.08 -3.02
N ARG A 56 15.95 -3.94 -2.12
CA ARG A 56 14.64 -3.73 -1.48
C ARG A 56 14.63 -2.46 -0.65
N GLU A 57 15.67 -2.19 0.12
CA GLU A 57 15.77 -0.96 0.92
C GLU A 57 15.69 0.28 0.03
N ILE A 58 16.43 0.29 -1.09
CA ILE A 58 16.36 1.36 -2.08
C ILE A 58 14.94 1.49 -2.64
N ILE A 59 14.29 0.39 -2.97
CA ILE A 59 12.89 0.38 -3.46
C ILE A 59 11.94 0.94 -2.40
N PHE A 60 12.07 0.58 -1.13
CA PHE A 60 11.20 1.07 -0.06
C PHE A 60 11.38 2.57 0.19
N GLN A 61 12.63 3.05 0.18
CA GLN A 61 12.91 4.48 0.26
C GLN A 61 12.43 5.25 -0.98
N ALA A 62 12.52 4.64 -2.17
CA ALA A 62 11.99 5.25 -3.39
C ALA A 62 10.46 5.31 -3.35
N PHE A 63 9.81 4.25 -2.88
CA PHE A 63 8.36 4.18 -2.71
C PHE A 63 7.85 5.24 -1.71
N SER A 64 8.57 5.49 -0.61
CA SER A 64 8.15 6.51 0.36
C SER A 64 8.20 7.95 -0.18
N ARG A 65 8.91 8.20 -1.29
CA ARG A 65 8.97 9.49 -2.00
C ARG A 65 7.86 9.67 -3.02
N LEU A 66 7.09 8.63 -3.34
CA LEU A 66 5.99 8.70 -4.31
C LEU A 66 4.69 9.12 -3.64
N ASP A 67 3.94 9.98 -4.31
CA ASP A 67 2.55 10.27 -3.92
C ASP A 67 1.65 9.36 -4.76
N ILE A 68 1.04 8.38 -4.10
CA ILE A 68 0.17 7.38 -4.72
C ILE A 68 -1.21 7.57 -4.15
N LYS A 69 -2.19 7.80 -5.03
CA LYS A 69 -3.59 8.02 -4.66
C LYS A 69 -4.50 7.07 -5.42
N GLU A 70 -5.67 6.80 -4.85
CA GLU A 70 -6.79 6.20 -5.57
C GLU A 70 -7.63 7.31 -6.19
N ASN A 71 -7.97 7.17 -7.47
CA ASN A 71 -8.90 8.05 -8.15
C ASN A 71 -10.36 7.70 -7.82
N GLU A 72 -11.33 8.40 -8.42
CA GLU A 72 -12.76 8.19 -8.17
C GLU A 72 -13.25 6.77 -8.53
N ASP A 73 -12.56 6.10 -9.45
CA ASP A 73 -12.84 4.72 -9.86
C ASP A 73 -12.13 3.67 -8.96
N GLY A 74 -11.40 4.12 -7.93
CA GLY A 74 -10.61 3.27 -7.03
C GLY A 74 -9.30 2.75 -7.65
N LEU A 75 -8.84 3.36 -8.75
CA LEU A 75 -7.59 2.97 -9.42
C LEU A 75 -6.42 3.80 -8.91
N PHE A 76 -5.25 3.16 -8.79
CA PHE A 76 -4.02 3.79 -8.32
C PHE A 76 -3.37 4.66 -9.38
N GLU A 77 -3.00 5.87 -8.97
CA GLU A 77 -2.24 6.84 -9.76
C GLU A 77 -1.02 7.31 -8.98
N ILE A 78 0.14 7.31 -9.66
CA ILE A 78 1.36 7.96 -9.16
C ILE A 78 1.34 9.39 -9.69
N LEU A 79 1.37 10.39 -8.80
CA LEU A 79 1.16 11.79 -9.20
C LEU A 79 2.38 12.44 -9.84
N GLN A 80 3.57 11.93 -9.57
CA GLN A 80 4.79 12.37 -10.22
C GLN A 80 4.78 11.99 -11.71
N ASN A 81 5.42 12.78 -12.57
CA ASN A 81 5.47 12.52 -14.02
C ASN A 81 6.75 11.80 -14.45
N ALA A 82 7.82 11.93 -13.67
CA ALA A 82 9.12 11.35 -13.94
C ALA A 82 9.88 11.02 -12.65
N GLY A 83 10.87 10.13 -12.73
CA GLY A 83 11.69 9.74 -11.58
C GLY A 83 12.41 10.93 -10.92
N LYS A 84 12.84 11.91 -11.72
CA LYS A 84 13.44 13.15 -11.21
C LYS A 84 12.53 13.91 -10.22
N ASP A 85 11.20 13.82 -10.37
CA ASP A 85 10.25 14.56 -9.53
C ASP A 85 10.19 13.96 -8.11
N ALA A 86 10.62 12.71 -7.95
CA ALA A 86 10.76 12.01 -6.67
C ALA A 86 12.24 11.77 -6.29
N ASN A 87 13.20 12.40 -6.99
CA ASN A 87 14.63 12.21 -6.78
C ASN A 87 15.08 10.72 -6.86
N ILE A 88 14.53 9.98 -7.82
CA ILE A 88 14.86 8.57 -8.10
C ILE A 88 15.21 8.36 -9.58
N SER A 89 15.77 7.19 -9.92
CA SER A 89 16.02 6.83 -11.31
C SER A 89 14.74 6.62 -12.10
N GLU A 90 14.78 6.94 -13.41
CA GLU A 90 13.66 6.69 -14.32
C GLU A 90 13.33 5.20 -14.43
N GLU A 91 14.31 4.32 -14.20
CA GLU A 91 14.10 2.88 -14.14
C GLU A 91 13.26 2.48 -12.91
N LEU A 92 13.60 3.01 -11.73
CA LEU A 92 12.79 2.80 -10.52
C LEU A 92 11.38 3.37 -10.70
N PHE A 93 11.27 4.56 -11.27
CA PHE A 93 9.98 5.18 -11.53
C PHE A 93 9.09 4.32 -12.44
N LYS A 94 9.64 3.83 -13.57
CA LYS A 94 8.93 2.92 -14.48
C LYS A 94 8.55 1.60 -13.80
N TYR A 95 9.39 1.08 -12.92
CA TYR A 95 9.06 -0.10 -12.13
C TYR A 95 7.82 0.13 -11.25
N PHE A 96 7.71 1.27 -10.58
CA PHE A 96 6.51 1.60 -9.81
C PHE A 96 5.28 1.85 -10.69
N GLN A 97 5.43 2.48 -11.85
CA GLN A 97 4.34 2.60 -12.82
C GLN A 97 3.81 1.24 -13.27
N LEU A 98 4.69 0.26 -13.48
CA LEU A 98 4.30 -1.11 -13.81
C LEU A 98 3.54 -1.77 -12.66
N ILE A 99 3.94 -1.56 -11.40
CA ILE A 99 3.21 -2.07 -10.23
C ILE A 99 1.82 -1.45 -10.13
N ALA A 100 1.69 -0.13 -10.31
CA ALA A 100 0.41 0.56 -10.31
C ALA A 100 -0.50 0.03 -11.43
N TYR A 101 0.02 -0.09 -12.65
CA TYR A 101 -0.69 -0.66 -13.80
C TYR A 101 -1.22 -2.06 -13.49
N ASN A 102 -0.37 -2.97 -12.99
CA ASN A 102 -0.77 -4.34 -12.69
C ASN A 102 -1.80 -4.41 -11.54
N SER A 103 -1.69 -3.53 -10.55
CA SER A 103 -2.67 -3.43 -9.45
C SER A 103 -4.03 -2.97 -9.97
N ASN A 104 -4.06 -2.00 -10.89
CA ASN A 104 -5.28 -1.52 -11.54
C ASN A 104 -5.92 -2.58 -12.43
N GLU A 105 -5.13 -3.30 -13.23
CA GLU A 105 -5.63 -4.43 -14.04
C GLU A 105 -6.27 -5.51 -13.15
N LYS A 106 -5.73 -5.75 -11.96
CA LYS A 106 -6.33 -6.67 -10.98
C LYS A 106 -7.67 -6.14 -10.46
N ILE A 107 -7.76 -4.87 -10.09
CA ILE A 107 -9.02 -4.25 -9.64
C ILE A 107 -10.09 -4.30 -10.74
N LEU A 108 -9.72 -3.93 -11.95
CA LEU A 108 -10.62 -3.95 -13.11
C LEU A 108 -11.07 -5.39 -13.39
N SER A 109 -10.15 -6.36 -13.45
CA SER A 109 -10.49 -7.75 -13.67
C SER A 109 -11.31 -8.38 -12.54
N GLU A 110 -11.12 -7.99 -11.28
CA GLU A 110 -11.95 -8.42 -10.14
C GLU A 110 -13.37 -7.81 -10.16
N ASN A 111 -13.52 -6.61 -10.72
CA ASN A 111 -14.83 -6.02 -11.03
C ASN A 111 -15.53 -6.75 -12.19
N TYR A 112 -14.77 -7.35 -13.12
CA TYR A 112 -15.30 -8.14 -14.24
C TYR A 112 -15.47 -9.65 -13.93
N PHE A 113 -14.74 -10.21 -12.96
CA PHE A 113 -14.75 -11.63 -12.61
C PHE A 113 -14.75 -11.84 -11.10
N SER A 114 -15.70 -12.65 -10.64
CA SER A 114 -15.93 -13.03 -9.25
C SER A 114 -14.66 -13.54 -8.54
N ARG A 115 -14.03 -12.63 -7.80
CA ARG A 115 -13.45 -12.76 -6.45
C ARG A 115 -12.66 -14.04 -6.12
N ASN A 116 -11.33 -13.92 -6.01
CA ASN A 116 -10.53 -14.75 -5.09
C ASN A 116 -10.92 -14.34 -3.66
N ARG A 117 -11.90 -15.04 -3.09
CA ARG A 117 -12.73 -14.61 -1.97
C ARG A 117 -12.36 -15.33 -0.68
N ILE A 118 -11.91 -14.60 0.34
CA ILE A 118 -12.16 -14.98 1.73
C ILE A 118 -13.68 -15.15 1.87
N GLN A 119 -14.13 -16.34 2.28
CA GLN A 119 -15.47 -16.85 2.02
C GLN A 119 -16.60 -15.88 2.47
N THR A 120 -17.22 -15.20 1.50
CA THR A 120 -18.50 -14.50 1.66
C THR A 120 -19.50 -15.05 0.64
N ARG A 121 -20.18 -16.13 1.08
CA ARG A 121 -21.21 -16.94 0.40
C ARG A 121 -20.75 -17.85 -0.75
N THR A 122 -21.46 -18.98 -0.85
CA THR A 122 -21.25 -20.15 -1.71
C THR A 122 -21.03 -19.75 -3.17
N GLU A 123 -19.84 -19.99 -3.73
CA GLU A 123 -19.57 -19.76 -5.14
C GLU A 123 -18.77 -20.94 -5.73
N ILE A 124 -19.27 -21.44 -6.86
CA ILE A 124 -18.71 -22.53 -7.66
C ILE A 124 -17.87 -21.86 -8.76
N GLY A 125 -16.55 -21.97 -8.66
CA GLY A 125 -15.64 -21.42 -9.66
C GLY A 125 -14.19 -21.72 -9.32
N ASN A 126 -13.43 -22.22 -10.28
CA ASN A 126 -12.03 -22.61 -10.13
C ASN A 126 -11.14 -21.36 -10.03
N THR A 127 -11.10 -20.75 -8.85
CA THR A 127 -10.26 -19.60 -8.49
C THR A 127 -9.35 -20.01 -7.34
N ARG A 128 -8.07 -19.66 -7.38
CA ARG A 128 -7.07 -20.12 -6.39
C ARG A 128 -7.42 -19.54 -5.01
N THR A 129 -7.88 -20.38 -4.10
CA THR A 129 -8.37 -20.00 -2.75
C THR A 129 -7.29 -20.07 -1.68
N ASP A 130 -6.03 -20.26 -2.07
CA ASP A 130 -4.89 -20.54 -1.20
C ASP A 130 -4.14 -19.27 -0.73
N CYS A 131 -4.70 -18.07 -0.87
CA CYS A 131 -4.01 -16.80 -0.55
C CYS A 131 -3.51 -16.76 0.90
N VAL A 132 -4.35 -17.16 1.88
CA VAL A 132 -3.94 -17.25 3.29
C VAL A 132 -2.83 -18.27 3.49
N ALA A 133 -2.93 -19.44 2.86
CA ALA A 133 -1.90 -20.49 2.96
C ALA A 133 -0.55 -20.01 2.40
N ARG A 134 -0.58 -19.32 1.25
CA ARG A 134 0.61 -18.74 0.61
C ARG A 134 1.23 -17.65 1.47
N SER A 135 0.42 -16.76 2.03
CA SER A 135 0.92 -15.69 2.90
C SER A 135 1.57 -16.22 4.18
N ILE A 136 0.99 -17.25 4.79
CA ILE A 136 1.56 -17.92 5.96
C ILE A 136 2.88 -18.60 5.59
N ALA A 137 2.88 -19.46 4.56
CA ALA A 137 4.07 -20.18 4.13
C ALA A 137 5.23 -19.23 3.78
N TYR A 138 4.94 -18.13 3.08
CA TYR A 138 5.95 -17.11 2.76
C TYR A 138 6.44 -16.38 4.02
N ALA A 139 5.56 -16.06 4.96
CA ALA A 139 5.92 -15.32 6.14
C ALA A 139 6.74 -16.13 7.15
N THR A 140 6.34 -17.39 7.39
CA THR A 140 6.92 -18.23 8.42
C THR A 140 7.97 -19.21 7.91
N GLY A 141 8.09 -19.38 6.58
CA GLY A 141 8.95 -20.40 5.97
C GLY A 141 8.41 -21.83 6.11
N GLN A 142 7.16 -22.01 6.57
CA GLN A 142 6.53 -23.33 6.66
C GLN A 142 6.22 -23.88 5.27
N SER A 143 6.08 -25.20 5.15
CA SER A 143 5.69 -25.82 3.89
C SER A 143 4.29 -25.37 3.48
N PHE A 144 4.17 -24.87 2.24
CA PHE A 144 2.87 -24.53 1.66
C PHE A 144 1.90 -25.72 1.72
N ASP A 145 2.37 -26.93 1.42
CA ASP A 145 1.52 -28.11 1.37
C ASP A 145 0.97 -28.48 2.75
N GLU A 146 1.76 -28.31 3.81
CA GLU A 146 1.33 -28.55 5.19
C GLU A 146 0.27 -27.53 5.62
N VAL A 147 0.55 -26.24 5.38
CA VAL A 147 -0.36 -25.14 5.71
C VAL A 147 -1.68 -25.31 4.95
N ASN A 148 -1.61 -25.53 3.64
CA ASN A 148 -2.78 -25.66 2.78
C ASN A 148 -3.59 -26.93 3.10
N SER A 149 -2.93 -28.03 3.48
CA SER A 149 -3.61 -29.26 3.89
C SER A 149 -4.41 -29.06 5.17
N TRP A 150 -3.84 -28.39 6.18
CA TRP A 150 -4.56 -28.09 7.41
C TRP A 150 -5.74 -27.13 7.16
N ILE A 151 -5.54 -26.07 6.36
CA ILE A 151 -6.61 -25.14 5.98
C ILE A 151 -7.73 -25.88 5.25
N THR A 152 -7.40 -26.71 4.26
CA THR A 152 -8.38 -27.47 3.48
C THR A 152 -9.14 -28.46 4.36
N LYS A 153 -8.47 -29.12 5.31
CA LYS A 153 -9.12 -30.01 6.27
C LYS A 153 -10.06 -29.27 7.22
N THR A 154 -9.73 -28.04 7.59
CA THR A 154 -10.46 -27.25 8.58
C THR A 154 -11.65 -26.51 7.99
N TYR A 155 -11.51 -25.96 6.78
CA TYR A 155 -12.50 -25.07 6.15
C TYR A 155 -13.02 -25.56 4.79
N GLY A 156 -12.46 -26.63 4.23
CA GLY A 156 -12.73 -27.10 2.88
C GLY A 156 -11.86 -26.39 1.82
N SER A 157 -12.08 -26.72 0.55
CA SER A 157 -11.26 -26.25 -0.57
C SER A 157 -11.53 -24.79 -1.01
N ASN A 158 -12.39 -24.06 -0.30
CA ASN A 158 -12.80 -22.70 -0.65
C ASN A 158 -11.98 -21.62 0.07
N GLY A 159 -10.84 -22.00 0.67
CA GLY A 159 -9.98 -21.10 1.42
C GLY A 159 -10.51 -20.80 2.83
N VAL A 160 -9.92 -19.78 3.46
CA VAL A 160 -10.24 -19.40 4.84
C VAL A 160 -11.42 -18.40 4.85
N PRO A 161 -12.48 -18.66 5.63
CA PRO A 161 -13.57 -17.68 5.84
C PRO A 161 -13.08 -16.42 6.55
N SER A 162 -13.72 -15.27 6.31
CA SER A 162 -13.22 -13.97 6.83
C SER A 162 -13.17 -13.92 8.34
N ASP A 163 -14.22 -14.41 8.99
CA ASP A 163 -14.32 -14.49 10.43
C ASP A 163 -13.37 -15.53 11.06
N LYS A 164 -12.71 -16.34 10.23
CA LYS A 164 -11.71 -17.34 10.63
C LYS A 164 -10.28 -16.96 10.28
N PHE A 165 -10.05 -15.79 9.67
CA PHE A 165 -8.70 -15.33 9.30
C PHE A 165 -7.75 -15.38 10.51
N TYR A 166 -8.11 -14.73 11.62
CA TYR A 166 -7.27 -14.71 12.82
C TYR A 166 -7.10 -16.09 13.47
N PHE A 167 -8.12 -16.94 13.44
CA PHE A 167 -8.00 -18.31 13.94
C PHE A 167 -6.99 -19.11 13.12
N ALA A 168 -7.02 -18.98 11.79
CA ALA A 168 -6.04 -19.62 10.91
C ALA A 168 -4.63 -19.08 11.20
N MET A 169 -4.45 -17.76 11.29
CA MET A 169 -3.14 -17.17 11.59
C MET A 169 -2.57 -17.65 12.94
N ASN A 170 -3.38 -17.67 14.00
CA ASN A 170 -2.99 -18.13 15.34
C ASN A 170 -2.60 -19.62 15.38
N HIS A 171 -3.09 -20.44 14.44
CA HIS A 171 -2.69 -21.85 14.38
C HIS A 171 -1.23 -22.03 13.93
N PHE A 172 -0.73 -21.12 13.09
CA PHE A 172 0.59 -21.23 12.48
C PHE A 172 1.62 -20.24 13.03
N CYS A 173 1.19 -19.29 13.86
CA CYS A 173 2.01 -18.20 14.37
C CYS A 173 1.81 -18.09 15.89
N ASP A 174 2.60 -18.84 16.66
CA ASP A 174 2.42 -19.02 18.11
C ASP A 174 2.46 -17.71 18.92
N ASP A 175 3.33 -16.76 18.54
CA ASP A 175 3.53 -15.49 19.26
C ASP A 175 2.94 -14.27 18.54
N GLY A 176 2.18 -14.49 17.46
CA GLY A 176 1.56 -13.42 16.68
C GLY A 176 0.35 -12.76 17.35
N GLY A 177 -0.23 -11.76 16.67
CA GLY A 177 -1.41 -11.07 17.18
C GLY A 177 -2.16 -10.25 16.14
N MET A 178 -3.47 -10.13 16.35
CA MET A 178 -4.30 -9.17 15.63
C MET A 178 -3.88 -7.75 15.95
N ILE A 179 -3.76 -6.91 14.92
CA ILE A 179 -3.66 -5.47 15.06
C ILE A 179 -4.99 -4.84 14.66
N GLY A 180 -5.53 -3.99 15.53
CA GLY A 180 -6.73 -3.20 15.22
C GLY A 180 -6.45 -2.17 14.13
N LEU A 181 -7.38 -1.97 13.19
CA LEU A 181 -7.20 -1.05 12.07
C LEU A 181 -6.84 0.37 12.51
N SER A 182 -7.43 0.88 13.59
CA SER A 182 -7.09 2.21 14.13
C SER A 182 -5.63 2.31 14.60
N MET A 183 -5.08 1.24 15.17
CA MET A 183 -3.66 1.18 15.52
C MET A 183 -2.82 1.12 14.24
N PHE A 184 -3.18 0.24 13.31
CA PHE A 184 -2.47 0.06 12.04
C PHE A 184 -2.42 1.35 11.19
N HIS A 185 -3.49 2.16 11.19
CA HIS A 185 -3.52 3.44 10.48
C HIS A 185 -2.38 4.37 10.92
N ASN A 186 -2.06 4.37 12.21
CA ASN A 186 -1.04 5.21 12.83
C ASN A 186 0.37 4.60 12.82
N MET A 187 0.52 3.36 12.32
CA MET A 187 1.82 2.69 12.23
C MET A 187 2.51 3.01 10.90
N ASN A 188 3.82 3.24 10.94
CA ASN A 188 4.66 3.10 9.75
C ASN A 188 5.33 1.74 9.80
N ILE A 189 5.42 1.07 8.65
CA ILE A 189 6.08 -0.23 8.55
C ILE A 189 7.31 -0.06 7.67
N ASP A 190 8.46 -0.32 8.25
CA ASP A 190 9.76 -0.22 7.59
C ASP A 190 10.23 -1.57 7.00
N SER A 191 11.38 -1.55 6.37
CA SER A 191 11.99 -2.72 5.74
C SER A 191 12.40 -3.83 6.72
N ASN A 192 12.68 -3.48 7.99
CA ASN A 192 13.03 -4.44 9.06
C ASN A 192 11.84 -5.29 9.50
N SER A 193 10.65 -4.88 9.11
CA SER A 193 9.38 -5.54 9.41
C SER A 193 8.95 -6.55 8.33
N ARG A 194 9.85 -6.87 7.40
CA ARG A 194 9.59 -7.82 6.32
C ARG A 194 9.02 -9.13 6.86
N ASN A 195 7.97 -9.62 6.21
CA ASN A 195 7.27 -10.87 6.52
C ASN A 195 6.60 -10.91 7.91
N LYS A 196 6.68 -9.85 8.71
CA LYS A 196 6.02 -9.79 10.02
C LYS A 196 4.53 -9.50 9.92
N TYR A 197 4.03 -9.09 8.76
CA TYR A 197 2.65 -8.64 8.64
C TYR A 197 1.95 -9.35 7.48
N VAL A 198 0.81 -9.97 7.81
CA VAL A 198 -0.15 -10.46 6.82
C VAL A 198 -1.40 -9.60 6.91
N ILE A 199 -1.80 -9.04 5.79
CA ILE A 199 -2.98 -8.17 5.68
C ILE A 199 -3.99 -8.78 4.72
N VAL A 200 -5.27 -8.46 4.94
CA VAL A 200 -6.34 -8.77 3.99
C VAL A 200 -6.76 -7.49 3.27
N ILE A 201 -6.59 -7.47 1.96
CA ILE A 201 -6.98 -6.37 1.08
C ILE A 201 -8.31 -6.68 0.38
N ASN A 202 -9.08 -5.62 0.11
CA ASN A 202 -10.38 -5.65 -0.59
C ASN A 202 -11.39 -6.65 0.02
N ALA A 203 -11.26 -6.93 1.32
CA ALA A 203 -12.01 -7.95 2.07
C ALA A 203 -11.85 -9.41 1.59
N VAL A 204 -10.98 -9.69 0.62
CA VAL A 204 -11.00 -10.96 -0.10
C VAL A 204 -9.64 -11.63 -0.28
N HIS A 205 -8.54 -10.86 -0.23
CA HIS A 205 -7.22 -11.39 -0.60
C HIS A 205 -6.18 -11.15 0.50
N ALA A 206 -5.53 -12.22 0.95
CA ALA A 206 -4.43 -12.13 1.91
C ALA A 206 -3.10 -11.91 1.18
N VAL A 207 -2.31 -10.96 1.66
CA VAL A 207 -1.00 -10.59 1.12
C VAL A 207 -0.02 -10.27 2.26
N ASN A 208 1.28 -10.29 1.94
CA ASN A 208 2.34 -9.98 2.89
C ASN A 208 2.70 -8.50 2.77
N LEU A 209 2.50 -7.72 3.84
CA LEU A 209 2.87 -6.31 3.83
C LEU A 209 4.40 -6.22 3.87
N GLU A 210 4.98 -5.45 2.94
CA GLU A 210 6.43 -5.22 2.89
C GLU A 210 6.79 -3.82 3.40
N TYR A 211 5.97 -2.80 3.12
CA TYR A 211 6.24 -1.43 3.54
C TYR A 211 4.96 -0.60 3.61
N LYS A 212 4.91 0.36 4.54
CA LYS A 212 3.80 1.32 4.67
C LYS A 212 4.36 2.70 4.99
N SER A 213 4.01 3.68 4.16
CA SER A 213 4.26 5.10 4.37
C SER A 213 2.95 5.87 4.26
N GLY A 214 2.52 6.50 5.36
CA GLY A 214 1.23 7.20 5.40
C GLY A 214 0.07 6.26 5.08
N SER A 215 -0.75 6.60 4.08
CA SER A 215 -1.86 5.76 3.61
C SER A 215 -1.45 4.69 2.62
N SER A 216 -0.25 4.79 2.03
CA SER A 216 0.19 3.94 0.93
C SER A 216 0.92 2.71 1.44
N ILE A 217 0.54 1.56 0.89
CA ILE A 217 1.07 0.26 1.28
C ILE A 217 1.62 -0.42 0.03
N MET A 218 2.82 -0.97 0.16
CA MET A 218 3.36 -1.93 -0.78
C MET A 218 3.34 -3.32 -0.15
N TYR A 219 2.81 -4.29 -0.89
CA TYR A 219 2.72 -5.68 -0.45
C TYR A 219 3.37 -6.62 -1.47
N TYR A 220 3.69 -7.82 -0.99
CA TYR A 220 4.04 -8.97 -1.82
C TYR A 220 2.86 -9.97 -1.82
N ASP A 221 2.37 -10.26 -3.02
CA ASP A 221 1.36 -11.27 -3.27
C ASP A 221 2.05 -12.62 -3.45
N ALA A 222 2.26 -13.35 -2.34
CA ALA A 222 2.89 -14.67 -2.36
C ALA A 222 2.09 -15.71 -3.18
N GLN A 223 0.80 -15.45 -3.45
CA GLN A 223 0.02 -16.30 -4.34
C GLN A 223 0.51 -16.14 -5.80
N ASN A 224 0.69 -14.91 -6.25
CA ASN A 224 0.99 -14.61 -7.65
C ASN A 224 2.48 -14.33 -7.91
N GLY A 225 3.29 -14.22 -6.87
CA GLY A 225 4.73 -13.97 -6.95
C GLY A 225 5.10 -12.54 -7.33
N VAL A 226 4.19 -11.58 -7.13
CA VAL A 226 4.34 -10.18 -7.60
C VAL A 226 4.11 -9.18 -6.46
N ARG A 227 4.62 -7.95 -6.63
CA ARG A 227 4.26 -6.82 -5.75
C ARG A 227 3.02 -6.10 -6.25
N GLY A 228 2.32 -5.46 -5.33
CA GLY A 228 1.19 -4.59 -5.63
C GLY A 228 1.09 -3.43 -4.65
N PHE A 229 0.18 -2.51 -4.96
CA PHE A 229 -0.17 -1.39 -4.11
C PHE A 229 -1.56 -1.54 -3.54
N CYS A 230 -1.75 -1.06 -2.31
CA CYS A 230 -3.06 -0.74 -1.78
C CYS A 230 -2.97 0.48 -0.87
N THR A 231 -4.13 1.02 -0.50
CA THR A 231 -4.22 2.04 0.54
C THR A 231 -4.90 1.50 1.79
N LEU A 232 -4.77 2.24 2.89
CA LEU A 232 -5.38 1.93 4.19
C LEU A 232 -6.87 1.55 4.12
N PRO A 233 -7.76 2.30 3.42
CA PRO A 233 -9.17 1.93 3.25
C PRO A 233 -9.43 0.52 2.73
N ASN A 234 -8.51 -0.02 1.94
CA ASN A 234 -8.65 -1.35 1.36
C ASN A 234 -8.23 -2.47 2.32
N VAL A 235 -7.65 -2.17 3.48
CA VAL A 235 -7.23 -3.15 4.47
C VAL A 235 -8.35 -3.46 5.47
N THR A 236 -8.68 -4.74 5.61
CA THR A 236 -9.77 -5.21 6.49
C THR A 236 -9.28 -6.02 7.67
N HIS A 237 -8.14 -6.70 7.55
CA HIS A 237 -7.53 -7.48 8.62
C HIS A 237 -6.02 -7.26 8.60
N VAL A 238 -5.43 -7.21 9.79
CA VAL A 238 -3.98 -7.09 9.98
C VAL A 238 -3.56 -8.06 11.08
N TYR A 239 -2.57 -8.89 10.77
CA TYR A 239 -1.95 -9.81 11.71
C TYR A 239 -0.44 -9.58 11.73
N GLU A 240 0.11 -9.40 12.93
CA GLU A 240 1.54 -9.35 13.19
C GLU A 240 2.05 -10.74 13.60
N ILE A 241 3.15 -11.17 13.01
CA ILE A 241 3.91 -12.37 13.33
C ILE A 241 5.13 -11.91 14.14
N ARG A 242 5.38 -12.57 15.27
CA ARG A 242 6.47 -12.23 16.19
C ARG A 242 7.48 -13.36 16.30
#